data_AF-A0A941P213-F1
#
_entry.id   AF-A0A941P213-F1
#
_cell.length_a   1.000
_cell.length_b   1.000
_cell.length_c   1.000
_cell.angle_alpha   90.00
_cell.angle_beta   90.00
_cell.angle_gamma   90.00
#
_symmetry.space_group_name_H-M   'P 1'
#
loop_
_entity.id
_entity.type
_entity.pdbx_description
1 polymer ?
#
loop_
_entity_poly.entity_id
_entity_poly.type
_entity_poly.pdbx_seq_one_letter_code
_entity_poly.pdbx_strand_id
1 'polypeptide(L)'
;MQAQKLEARQHKRAQDSTLRAFHRYVHEQLQSERKDEILRRARARIGLWKQGQLCSDYYIRFWSQVVNSGDSEVFKQRVLQASERQALGMMQNTPFSFLMREVR
;
A
#
# COMPACT_ATOMS: atom_id res chain seq x y z
N MET A 1 -32.63 -1.27 7.87
CA MET A 1 -31.47 -0.72 8.63
C MET A 1 -30.47 -1.77 9.13
N GLN A 2 -30.86 -2.89 9.76
CA GLN A 2 -29.87 -3.90 10.22
C GLN A 2 -29.19 -4.68 9.07
N ALA A 3 -29.95 -5.05 8.01
CA ALA A 3 -29.41 -5.71 6.82
C ALA A 3 -28.33 -4.87 6.10
N GLN A 4 -28.60 -3.57 5.89
CA GLN A 4 -27.65 -2.61 5.31
C GLN A 4 -26.34 -2.49 6.11
N LYS A 5 -26.39 -2.60 7.45
CA LYS A 5 -25.19 -2.58 8.31
C LYS A 5 -24.38 -3.88 8.18
N LEU A 6 -25.03 -5.01 7.93
CA LEU A 6 -24.35 -6.29 7.72
C LEU A 6 -23.66 -6.32 6.35
N GLU A 7 -24.35 -5.89 5.29
CA GLU A 7 -23.81 -5.78 3.93
C GLU A 7 -22.60 -4.82 3.89
N ALA A 8 -22.71 -3.64 4.51
CA ALA A 8 -21.60 -2.69 4.59
C ALA A 8 -20.37 -3.27 5.30
N ARG A 9 -20.56 -4.11 6.33
CA ARG A 9 -19.48 -4.81 7.03
C ARG A 9 -18.84 -5.89 6.15
N GLN A 10 -19.63 -6.63 5.38
CA GLN A 10 -19.12 -7.65 4.47
C GLN A 10 -18.33 -7.03 3.32
N HIS A 11 -18.82 -5.95 2.71
CA HIS A 11 -18.11 -5.20 1.68
C HIS A 11 -16.78 -4.65 2.19
N LYS A 12 -16.77 -4.06 3.40
CA LYS A 12 -15.54 -3.57 4.01
C LYS A 12 -14.51 -4.68 4.23
N ARG A 13 -14.94 -5.85 4.74
CA ARG A 13 -14.05 -7.00 4.92
C ARG A 13 -13.48 -7.51 3.60
N ALA A 14 -14.29 -7.55 2.54
CA ALA A 14 -13.83 -7.94 1.21
C ALA A 14 -12.77 -6.95 0.69
N GLN A 15 -13.03 -5.65 0.79
CA GLN A 15 -12.08 -4.60 0.40
C GLN A 15 -10.77 -4.68 1.19
N ASP A 16 -10.85 -4.86 2.51
CA ASP A 16 -9.69 -4.99 3.39
C ASP A 16 -8.84 -6.24 3.02
N SER A 17 -9.50 -7.35 2.68
CA SER A 17 -8.83 -8.56 2.17
C SER A 17 -8.12 -8.32 0.84
N THR A 18 -8.78 -7.66 -0.11
CA THR A 18 -8.19 -7.30 -1.41
C THR A 18 -6.97 -6.39 -1.24
N LEU A 19 -7.04 -5.41 -0.34
CA LEU A 19 -5.90 -4.52 -0.03
C LEU A 19 -4.72 -5.32 0.52
N ARG A 20 -4.95 -6.25 1.46
CA ARG A 20 -3.90 -7.11 2.00
C ARG A 20 -3.30 -8.03 0.94
N ALA A 21 -4.13 -8.63 0.10
CA ALA A 21 -3.68 -9.48 -1.00
C ALA A 21 -2.80 -8.70 -1.99
N PHE A 22 -3.22 -7.51 -2.38
CA PHE A 22 -2.44 -6.63 -3.23
C PHE A 22 -1.07 -6.30 -2.61
N HIS A 23 -1.00 -5.97 -1.32
CA HIS A 23 0.29 -5.65 -0.69
C HIS A 23 1.18 -6.87 -0.46
N ARG A 24 0.62 -8.09 -0.33
CA ARG A 24 1.41 -9.33 -0.38
C ARG A 24 2.07 -9.50 -1.74
N TYR A 25 1.31 -9.29 -2.82
CA TYR A 25 1.86 -9.32 -4.17
C TYR A 25 2.98 -8.28 -4.36
N VAL A 26 2.78 -7.04 -3.91
CA VAL A 26 3.83 -6.01 -3.94
C VAL A 26 5.09 -6.50 -3.21
N HIS A 27 4.94 -7.09 -2.03
CA HIS A 27 6.06 -7.64 -1.27
C HIS A 27 6.81 -8.76 -2.03
N GLU A 28 6.10 -9.67 -2.69
CA GLU A 28 6.70 -10.70 -3.55
C GLU A 28 7.49 -10.08 -4.70
N GLN A 29 6.93 -9.06 -5.37
CA GLN A 29 7.62 -8.37 -6.46
C GLN A 29 8.88 -7.61 -5.99
N LEU A 30 8.89 -7.11 -4.76
CA LEU A 30 10.07 -6.48 -4.15
C LEU A 30 11.20 -7.48 -3.83
N GLN A 31 10.96 -8.79 -3.92
CA GLN A 31 11.97 -9.84 -3.82
C GLN A 31 12.47 -10.34 -5.19
N SER A 32 11.93 -9.79 -6.28
CA SER A 32 12.32 -10.16 -7.64
C SER A 32 13.35 -9.19 -8.24
N GLU A 33 13.86 -9.53 -9.42
CA GLU A 33 14.70 -8.64 -10.25
C GLU A 33 14.05 -7.28 -10.57
N ARG A 34 12.72 -7.16 -10.46
CA ARG A 34 11.97 -5.92 -10.70
C ARG A 34 12.06 -4.91 -9.55
N LYS A 35 12.65 -5.30 -8.41
CA LYS A 35 12.68 -4.53 -7.16
C LYS A 35 13.06 -3.06 -7.39
N ASP A 36 14.18 -2.80 -8.07
CA ASP A 36 14.69 -1.44 -8.24
C ASP A 36 13.79 -0.59 -9.15
N GLU A 37 13.22 -1.19 -10.20
CA GLU A 37 12.25 -0.53 -11.07
C GLU A 37 10.99 -0.11 -10.27
N ILE A 38 10.45 -1.05 -9.49
CA ILE A 38 9.25 -0.85 -8.68
C ILE A 38 9.49 0.26 -7.65
N LEU A 39 10.61 0.22 -6.93
CA LEU A 39 10.96 1.22 -5.94
C LEU A 39 11.17 2.60 -6.60
N ARG A 40 11.86 2.67 -7.74
CA ARG A 40 12.05 3.93 -8.49
C ARG A 40 10.71 4.54 -8.88
N ARG A 41 9.77 3.75 -9.40
CA ARG A 41 8.43 4.22 -9.77
C ARG A 41 7.61 4.66 -8.55
N ALA A 42 7.70 3.93 -7.44
CA ALA A 42 7.06 4.32 -6.18
C ALA A 42 7.62 5.67 -5.66
N ARG A 43 8.94 5.88 -5.70
CA ARG A 43 9.57 7.17 -5.35
C ARG A 43 9.07 8.30 -6.23
N ALA A 44 9.00 8.09 -7.54
CA ALA A 44 8.48 9.09 -8.47
C ALA A 44 7.03 9.47 -8.14
N ARG A 45 6.19 8.49 -7.79
CA ARG A 45 4.79 8.75 -7.40
C ARG A 45 4.67 9.53 -6.10
N ILE A 46 5.50 9.23 -5.10
CA ILE A 46 5.60 10.02 -3.87
C ILE A 46 6.06 11.45 -4.18
N GLY A 47 6.98 11.63 -5.14
CA GLY A 47 7.40 12.95 -5.62
C GLY A 47 6.23 13.76 -6.18
N LEU A 48 5.40 13.16 -7.02
CA LEU A 48 4.18 13.78 -7.55
C LEU A 48 3.19 14.15 -6.45
N TRP A 49 3.03 13.29 -5.43
CA TRP A 49 2.18 13.60 -4.28
C TRP A 49 2.66 14.84 -3.52
N LYS A 50 3.98 14.95 -3.30
CA LYS A 50 4.59 16.11 -2.64
C LYS A 50 4.39 17.39 -3.45
N GLN A 51 4.70 17.34 -4.74
CA GLN A 51 4.64 18.52 -5.62
C GLN A 51 3.20 19.03 -5.79
N GLY A 52 2.25 18.13 -5.98
CA GLY A 52 0.84 18.48 -6.18
C GLY A 52 0.00 18.58 -4.91
N GLN A 53 0.60 18.44 -3.72
CA GLN A 53 -0.11 18.38 -2.43
C GLN A 53 -1.28 17.37 -2.43
N LEU A 54 -1.10 16.23 -3.13
CA LEU A 54 -2.16 15.24 -3.40
C LEU A 54 -2.35 14.24 -2.27
N CYS A 55 -1.47 14.26 -1.27
CA CYS A 55 -1.47 13.32 -0.15
C CYS A 55 -0.95 14.04 1.10
N SER A 56 -1.42 13.64 2.28
CA SER A 56 -0.97 14.26 3.52
C SER A 56 0.50 13.94 3.82
N ASP A 57 1.18 14.86 4.50
CA ASP A 57 2.58 14.70 4.92
C ASP A 57 2.82 13.43 5.75
N TYR A 58 1.81 12.99 6.48
CA TYR A 58 1.84 11.75 7.26
C TYR A 58 2.07 10.52 6.37
N TYR A 59 1.26 10.36 5.31
CA TYR A 59 1.41 9.26 4.36
C TYR A 59 2.67 9.37 3.54
N ILE A 60 3.00 10.59 3.10
CA ILE A 60 4.22 10.88 2.34
C ILE A 60 5.45 10.46 3.14
N ARG A 61 5.51 10.82 4.44
CA ARG A 61 6.63 10.46 5.33
C ARG A 61 6.72 8.96 5.53
N PHE A 62 5.60 8.30 5.83
CA PHE A 62 5.55 6.85 6.00
C PHE A 62 6.07 6.12 4.76
N TRP A 63 5.53 6.42 3.58
CA TRP A 63 5.92 5.75 2.35
C TRP A 63 7.31 6.12 1.88
N SER A 64 7.77 7.35 2.12
CA SER A 64 9.16 7.71 1.85
C SER A 64 10.12 6.84 2.67
N GLN A 65 9.83 6.58 3.95
CA GLN A 65 10.65 5.71 4.79
C GLN A 65 10.66 4.26 4.29
N VAL A 66 9.49 3.71 3.93
CA VAL A 66 9.36 2.34 3.44
C VAL A 66 10.04 2.15 2.07
N VAL A 67 9.86 3.08 1.13
CA VAL A 67 10.41 2.94 -0.22
C VAL A 67 11.91 3.26 -0.25
N ASN A 68 12.39 4.18 0.58
CA ASN A 68 13.81 4.54 0.62
C ASN A 68 14.66 3.56 1.42
N SER A 69 14.08 2.71 2.28
CA SER A 69 14.86 1.62 2.89
C SER A 69 15.39 0.65 1.84
N GLY A 70 14.66 0.47 0.73
CA GLY A 70 14.98 -0.54 -0.28
C GLY A 70 14.95 -1.97 0.23
N ASP A 71 14.42 -2.20 1.43
CA ASP A 71 14.41 -3.48 2.11
C ASP A 71 12.97 -4.02 2.15
N SER A 72 12.77 -5.20 1.56
CA SER A 72 11.48 -5.89 1.53
C SER A 72 11.01 -6.31 2.92
N GLU A 73 11.91 -6.59 3.86
CA GLU A 73 11.53 -6.91 5.23
C GLU A 73 11.01 -5.68 5.98
N VAL A 74 11.55 -4.48 5.72
CA VAL A 74 10.97 -3.22 6.23
C VAL A 74 9.55 -3.02 5.71
N PHE A 75 9.31 -3.31 4.42
CA PHE A 75 7.96 -3.27 3.85
C PHE A 75 7.04 -4.25 4.57
N LYS A 76 7.45 -5.51 4.73
CA LYS A 76 6.67 -6.56 5.41
C LYS A 76 6.31 -6.16 6.84
N GLN A 77 7.27 -5.71 7.62
CA GLN A 77 7.06 -5.31 9.02
C GLN A 77 6.10 -4.13 9.14
N ARG A 78 6.30 -3.08 8.33
CA ARG A 78 5.54 -1.82 8.45
C ARG A 78 4.20 -1.83 7.74
N VAL A 79 4.04 -2.64 6.70
CA VAL A 79 2.83 -2.65 5.86
C VAL A 79 2.01 -3.91 6.11
N LEU A 80 2.62 -5.10 6.13
CA LEU A 80 1.87 -6.37 6.24
C LEU A 80 1.63 -6.80 7.69
N GLN A 81 2.60 -6.58 8.58
CA GLN A 81 2.56 -7.05 9.97
C GLN A 81 2.19 -5.95 10.99
N ALA A 82 2.09 -4.70 10.56
CA ALA A 82 1.64 -3.62 11.42
C ALA A 82 0.20 -3.84 11.91
N SER A 83 -0.16 -3.19 13.03
CA SER A 83 -1.51 -3.27 13.58
C SER A 83 -2.57 -2.96 12.51
N GLU A 84 -3.69 -3.69 12.53
CA GLU A 84 -4.70 -3.66 11.46
C GLU A 84 -5.18 -2.24 11.11
N ARG A 85 -5.44 -1.40 12.13
CA ARG A 85 -5.87 -0.01 11.92
C ARG A 85 -4.81 0.83 11.21
N GLN A 86 -3.54 0.64 11.53
CA GLN A 86 -2.44 1.41 10.94
C GLN A 86 -2.12 0.90 9.54
N ALA A 87 -2.09 -0.43 9.34
CA ALA A 87 -1.80 -1.06 8.07
C ALA A 87 -2.83 -0.70 7.00
N LEU A 88 -4.13 -0.87 7.28
CA LEU A 88 -5.19 -0.64 6.28
C LEU A 88 -5.24 0.81 5.80
N GLY A 89 -5.09 1.77 6.72
CA GLY A 89 -5.06 3.19 6.37
C GLY A 89 -3.89 3.55 5.44
N MET A 90 -2.73 2.91 5.64
CA MET A 90 -1.57 3.08 4.74
C MET A 90 -1.79 2.42 3.39
N MET A 91 -2.31 1.19 3.38
CA MET A 91 -2.57 0.40 2.17
C MET A 91 -3.53 1.10 1.21
N GLN A 92 -4.52 1.82 1.71
CA GLN A 92 -5.45 2.59 0.88
C GLN A 92 -4.75 3.71 0.10
N ASN A 93 -3.69 4.30 0.66
CA ASN A 93 -2.92 5.39 0.06
C ASN A 93 -1.55 4.90 -0.37
N THR A 94 -1.51 3.95 -1.31
CA THR A 94 -0.28 3.23 -1.68
C THR A 94 0.40 3.78 -2.94
N PRO A 95 1.73 3.99 -2.94
CA PRO A 95 2.45 4.44 -4.13
C PRO A 95 2.59 3.32 -5.18
N PHE A 96 2.21 2.09 -4.83
CA PHE A 96 2.34 0.90 -5.67
C PHE A 96 1.14 0.65 -6.57
N SER A 97 0.11 1.52 -6.57
CA SER A 97 -1.13 1.31 -7.33
C SER A 97 -0.95 1.09 -8.85
N PHE A 98 0.22 1.40 -9.41
CA PHE A 98 0.56 1.04 -10.79
C PHE A 98 0.65 -0.49 -11.03
N LEU A 99 0.88 -1.28 -9.98
CA LEU A 99 0.89 -2.75 -10.02
C LEU A 99 -0.52 -3.36 -9.92
N MET A 100 -1.56 -2.58 -9.60
CA MET A 100 -2.93 -3.13 -9.44
C MET A 100 -3.48 -3.77 -10.73
N ARG A 101 -2.95 -3.40 -11.89
CA ARG A 101 -3.34 -4.00 -13.18
C ARG A 101 -2.80 -5.42 -13.36
N GLU A 102 -1.79 -5.81 -12.57
CA GLU A 102 -1.13 -7.12 -12.62
C GLU A 102 -1.78 -8.14 -11.68
N VAL A 103 -2.64 -7.69 -10.76
CA VAL A 103 -3.34 -8.52 -9.75
C VAL A 103 -4.80 -8.80 -10.16
N ARG A 104 -5.09 -8.75 -11.47
CA ARG A 104 -6.44 -8.98 -12.01
C ARG A 104 -6.66 -10.44 -12.38
#